data_AF-A0A9W9QPH4-F1
#
_entry.id   AF-A0A9W9QPH4-F1
#
_cell.length_a   1.000
_cell.length_b   1.000
_cell.length_c   1.000
_cell.angle_alpha   90.00
_cell.angle_beta   90.00
_cell.angle_gamma   90.00
#
_symmetry.space_group_name_H-M   'P 1'
#
loop_
_entity.id
_entity.type
_entity.pdbx_description
1 polymer ?
#
loop_
_entity_poly.entity_id
_entity_poly.type
_entity_poly.pdbx_seq_one_letter_code
_entity_poly.pdbx_strand_id
1 'polypeptide(L)'
;MTEIAKFEQFGINTFYNGIPTLDNASDWFRWNQKVNEFIRISAVADDGATPPTEEEAARQWIHRQKFYSAMITAKLTHNAAQRINAFEIPRVQALLKAVQDNFKPEGSGTYVSLQRRYMALTRDKCGSTQALGAEIRKIHAEKLLLDPDCVTSEIERTFFFVHALGPEYESFRDHIFRQMDLSVGQVTRSSYRRRTELLVG
;
A
#
# COMPACT_ATOMS: atom_id res chain seq x y z
N MET A 1 22.67 -26.06 12.19
CA MET A 1 21.67 -24.99 12.00
C MET A 1 21.05 -24.68 13.36
N THR A 2 21.26 -23.47 13.87
CA THR A 2 20.79 -23.04 15.21
C THR A 2 19.27 -22.84 15.22
N GLU A 3 18.63 -22.84 16.39
CA GLU A 3 17.18 -22.58 16.50
C GLU A 3 16.80 -21.18 16.00
N ILE A 4 17.68 -20.20 16.19
CA ILE A 4 17.55 -18.84 15.68
C ILE A 4 17.46 -18.85 14.13
N ALA A 5 18.39 -19.55 13.47
CA ALA A 5 18.39 -19.65 12.00
C ALA A 5 17.12 -20.33 11.45
N LYS A 6 16.56 -21.29 12.18
CA LYS A 6 15.27 -21.92 11.80
C LYS A 6 14.10 -20.95 11.93
N PHE A 7 14.06 -20.16 12.99
CA PHE A 7 13.02 -19.16 13.23
C PHE A 7 13.06 -18.04 12.17
N GLU A 8 14.24 -17.53 11.84
CA GLU A 8 14.43 -16.53 10.78
C GLU A 8 14.00 -17.07 9.42
N GLN A 9 14.39 -18.30 9.08
CA GLN A 9 13.97 -18.95 7.83
C GLN A 9 12.44 -19.12 7.76
N PHE A 10 11.80 -19.48 8.88
CA PHE A 10 10.35 -19.57 8.97
C PHE A 10 9.68 -18.22 8.74
N GLY A 11 10.22 -17.15 9.33
CA GLY A 11 9.80 -15.78 9.10
C GLY A 11 9.88 -15.41 7.62
N ILE A 12 11.06 -15.54 7.01
CA ILE A 12 11.30 -15.24 5.59
C ILE A 12 10.29 -15.98 4.69
N ASN A 13 10.09 -17.27 4.92
CA ASN A 13 9.15 -18.08 4.14
C ASN A 13 7.70 -17.60 4.31
N THR A 14 7.30 -17.26 5.53
CA THR A 14 5.94 -16.78 5.83
C THR A 14 5.63 -15.48 5.10
N PHE A 15 6.53 -14.50 5.19
CA PHE A 15 6.37 -13.22 4.49
C PHE A 15 6.41 -13.38 2.98
N TYR A 16 7.33 -14.19 2.45
CA TYR A 16 7.43 -14.47 1.02
C TYR A 16 6.15 -15.11 0.46
N ASN A 17 5.59 -16.10 1.17
CA ASN A 17 4.36 -16.77 0.75
C ASN A 17 3.14 -15.83 0.82
N GLY A 18 3.18 -14.82 1.69
CA GLY A 18 2.16 -13.77 1.78
C GLY A 18 2.18 -12.75 0.63
N ILE A 19 3.22 -12.74 -0.22
CA ILE A 19 3.30 -11.84 -1.38
C ILE A 19 2.37 -12.37 -2.48
N PRO A 20 1.35 -11.58 -2.90
CA PRO A 20 0.48 -11.96 -4.02
C PRO A 20 1.25 -11.89 -5.35
N THR A 21 0.68 -12.41 -6.42
CA THR A 21 1.23 -12.22 -7.78
C THR A 21 0.82 -10.84 -8.31
N LEU A 22 1.77 -10.10 -8.89
CA LEU A 22 1.47 -8.86 -9.61
C LEU A 22 1.11 -9.18 -11.05
N ASP A 23 -0.16 -8.98 -11.41
CA ASP A 23 -0.63 -9.14 -12.78
C ASP A 23 -0.96 -7.81 -13.45
N ASN A 24 -1.59 -6.91 -12.70
CA ASN A 24 -2.06 -5.62 -13.22
C ASN A 24 -1.91 -4.50 -12.17
N ALA A 25 -2.15 -3.27 -12.60
CA ALA A 25 -2.00 -2.08 -11.77
C ALA A 25 -2.90 -2.09 -10.52
N SER A 26 -4.06 -2.76 -10.53
CA SER A 26 -4.96 -2.79 -9.37
C SER A 26 -4.40 -3.61 -8.19
N ASP A 27 -3.52 -4.56 -8.47
CA ASP A 27 -2.84 -5.38 -7.46
C ASP A 27 -1.59 -4.68 -6.88
N TRP A 28 -1.15 -3.60 -7.52
CA TRP A 28 0.10 -2.90 -7.25
C TRP A 28 0.28 -2.55 -5.77
N PHE A 29 -0.71 -1.89 -5.16
CA PHE A 29 -0.56 -1.37 -3.79
C PHE A 29 -0.34 -2.50 -2.78
N ARG A 30 -1.11 -3.59 -2.90
CA ARG A 30 -0.99 -4.76 -2.03
C ARG A 30 0.33 -5.49 -2.28
N TRP A 31 0.71 -5.66 -3.54
CA TRP A 31 1.98 -6.27 -3.91
C TRP A 31 3.17 -5.48 -3.36
N ASN A 32 3.21 -4.17 -3.62
CA ASN A 32 4.26 -3.26 -3.17
C ASN A 32 4.39 -3.27 -1.64
N GLN A 33 3.27 -3.23 -0.91
CA GLN A 33 3.30 -3.34 0.55
C GLN A 33 3.95 -4.67 1.00
N LYS A 34 3.49 -5.80 0.46
CA LYS A 34 3.97 -7.13 0.89
C LYS A 34 5.43 -7.38 0.52
N VAL A 35 5.87 -6.89 -0.63
CA VAL A 35 7.29 -6.95 -1.03
C VAL A 35 8.16 -6.10 -0.11
N ASN A 36 7.73 -4.89 0.25
CA ASN A 36 8.48 -4.05 1.19
C ASN A 36 8.55 -4.67 2.60
N GLU A 37 7.46 -5.29 3.08
CA GLU A 37 7.47 -6.06 4.35
C GLU A 37 8.48 -7.22 4.29
N PHE A 38 8.49 -7.98 3.19
CA PHE A 38 9.42 -9.08 2.98
C PHE A 38 10.88 -8.62 2.91
N ILE A 39 11.17 -7.53 2.19
CA ILE A 39 12.53 -7.01 2.05
C ILE A 39 13.07 -6.52 3.39
N ARG A 40 12.26 -5.81 4.19
CA ARG A 40 12.68 -5.27 5.50
C ARG A 40 13.20 -6.32 6.48
N ILE A 41 12.74 -7.56 6.37
CA ILE A 41 13.19 -8.67 7.23
C ILE A 41 14.25 -9.55 6.58
N SER A 42 14.63 -9.25 5.34
CA SER A 42 15.55 -10.04 4.54
C SER A 42 16.98 -9.49 4.65
N ALA A 43 17.98 -10.35 4.46
CA ALA A 43 19.39 -9.94 4.54
C ALA A 43 19.80 -8.87 3.50
N VAL A 44 18.98 -8.68 2.45
CA VAL A 44 19.16 -7.63 1.44
C VAL A 44 18.75 -6.23 1.93
N ALA A 45 18.06 -6.11 3.07
CA ALA A 45 17.76 -4.81 3.68
C ALA A 45 19.03 -4.09 4.16
N ASP A 46 20.01 -4.86 4.62
CA ASP A 46 21.29 -4.35 5.10
C ASP A 46 22.30 -4.11 3.97
N ASP A 47 21.95 -4.50 2.74
CA ASP A 47 22.77 -4.22 1.58
C ASP A 47 22.70 -2.73 1.24
N GLY A 48 23.85 -2.06 1.31
CA GLY A 48 24.02 -0.73 0.77
C GLY A 48 23.85 -0.69 -0.76
N ALA A 49 23.80 0.52 -1.32
CA ALA A 49 23.62 0.74 -2.76
C ALA A 49 24.80 0.21 -3.61
N THR A 50 25.97 0.05 -3.00
CA THR A 50 27.21 -0.38 -3.65
C THR A 50 27.77 -1.65 -3.00
N PRO A 51 28.36 -2.55 -3.79
CA PRO A 51 29.07 -3.70 -3.23
C PRO A 51 30.20 -3.24 -2.29
N PRO A 52 30.49 -4.03 -1.23
CA PRO A 52 31.69 -3.86 -0.44
C PRO A 52 32.98 -3.94 -1.26
N THR A 53 34.07 -3.34 -0.76
CA THR A 53 35.39 -3.39 -1.42
C THR A 53 36.08 -4.74 -1.21
N GLU A 54 35.79 -5.42 -0.10
CA GLU A 54 36.33 -6.75 0.19
C GLU A 54 35.70 -7.79 -0.74
N GLU A 55 36.52 -8.59 -1.42
CA GLU A 55 36.10 -9.51 -2.48
C GLU A 55 35.05 -10.53 -2.01
N GLU A 56 35.24 -11.13 -0.84
CA GLU A 56 34.31 -12.14 -0.33
C GLU A 56 32.97 -11.52 0.09
N ALA A 57 33.01 -10.38 0.78
CA ALA A 57 31.80 -9.61 1.09
C ALA A 57 31.08 -9.12 -0.18
N ALA A 58 31.82 -8.74 -1.22
CA ALA A 58 31.27 -8.37 -2.53
C ALA A 58 30.58 -9.56 -3.21
N ARG A 59 31.17 -10.75 -3.18
CA ARG A 59 30.55 -11.98 -3.71
C ARG A 59 29.24 -12.29 -2.99
N GLN A 60 29.23 -12.21 -1.65
CA GLN A 60 28.03 -12.44 -0.87
C GLN A 60 26.94 -11.38 -1.13
N TRP A 61 27.32 -10.11 -1.25
CA TRP A 61 26.41 -9.04 -1.65
C TRP A 61 25.79 -9.31 -3.03
N ILE A 62 26.60 -9.65 -4.04
CA ILE A 62 26.09 -9.98 -5.39
C ILE A 62 25.13 -11.17 -5.34
N HIS A 63 25.46 -12.19 -4.56
CA HIS A 63 24.62 -13.37 -4.39
C HIS A 63 23.26 -13.00 -3.79
N ARG A 64 23.24 -12.23 -2.68
CA ARG A 64 21.99 -11.75 -2.06
C ARG A 64 21.15 -10.94 -3.05
N GLN A 65 21.75 -9.97 -3.73
CA GLN A 65 21.06 -9.14 -4.72
C GLN A 65 20.38 -9.98 -5.80
N LYS A 66 21.10 -10.96 -6.38
CA LYS A 66 20.54 -11.86 -7.41
C LYS A 66 19.43 -12.76 -6.84
N PHE A 67 19.67 -13.35 -5.67
CA PHE A 67 18.73 -14.28 -5.06
C PHE A 67 17.39 -13.61 -4.74
N TYR A 68 17.41 -12.47 -4.05
CA TYR A 68 16.18 -11.75 -3.70
C TYR A 68 15.51 -11.12 -4.93
N SER A 69 16.28 -10.66 -5.93
CA SER A 69 15.71 -10.22 -7.20
C SER A 69 14.93 -11.34 -7.88
N ALA A 70 15.48 -12.56 -7.94
CA ALA A 70 14.79 -13.71 -8.50
C ALA A 70 13.51 -14.08 -7.71
N MET A 71 13.56 -14.01 -6.37
CA MET A 71 12.39 -14.26 -5.53
C MET A 71 11.26 -13.25 -5.80
N ILE A 72 11.59 -11.96 -5.94
CA ILE A 72 10.62 -10.90 -6.27
C ILE A 72 10.06 -11.11 -7.67
N THR A 73 10.90 -11.41 -8.65
CA THR A 73 10.47 -11.70 -10.03
C THR A 73 9.51 -12.90 -10.09
N ALA A 74 9.71 -13.92 -9.25
CA ALA A 74 8.80 -15.06 -9.15
C ALA A 74 7.39 -14.69 -8.63
N LYS A 75 7.22 -13.47 -8.09
CA LYS A 75 5.93 -12.90 -7.68
C LYS A 75 5.32 -11.97 -8.74
N LEU A 76 5.86 -11.96 -9.96
CA LEU A 76 5.28 -11.32 -11.14
C LEU A 76 4.60 -12.40 -12.00
N THR A 77 3.47 -12.08 -12.66
CA THR A 77 2.91 -12.99 -13.66
C THR A 77 3.83 -13.14 -14.87
N HIS A 78 3.62 -14.16 -15.71
CA HIS A 78 4.48 -14.39 -16.88
C HIS A 78 4.64 -13.15 -17.76
N ASN A 79 3.56 -12.43 -18.02
CA ASN A 79 3.56 -11.20 -18.81
C ASN A 79 4.32 -10.07 -18.10
N ALA A 80 4.12 -9.91 -16.80
CA ALA A 80 4.81 -8.90 -16.02
C ALA A 80 6.32 -9.19 -15.91
N ALA A 81 6.67 -10.45 -15.67
CA ALA A 81 8.04 -10.93 -15.63
C ALA A 81 8.75 -10.74 -16.97
N GLN A 82 8.11 -11.00 -18.12
CA GLN A 82 8.72 -10.74 -19.43
C GLN A 82 9.07 -9.27 -19.63
N ARG A 83 8.16 -8.35 -19.29
CA ARG A 83 8.41 -6.89 -19.41
C ARG A 83 9.58 -6.44 -18.55
N ILE A 84 9.73 -7.02 -17.35
CA ILE A 84 10.78 -6.66 -16.40
C ILE A 84 12.10 -7.36 -16.70
N ASN A 85 12.08 -8.62 -17.12
CA ASN A 85 13.28 -9.40 -17.45
C ASN A 85 14.02 -8.84 -18.67
N ALA A 86 13.35 -8.11 -19.56
CA ALA A 86 13.97 -7.41 -20.68
C ALA A 86 15.08 -6.42 -20.24
N PHE A 87 15.07 -5.99 -18.98
CA PHE A 87 16.05 -5.06 -18.42
C PHE A 87 17.24 -5.74 -17.72
N GLU A 88 17.26 -7.08 -17.63
CA GLU A 88 18.33 -7.88 -17.00
C GLU A 88 18.79 -7.37 -15.61
N ILE A 89 17.86 -6.88 -14.79
CA ILE A 89 18.20 -6.13 -13.57
C ILE A 89 18.59 -7.08 -12.42
N PRO A 90 19.86 -7.08 -11.95
CA PRO A 90 20.31 -8.02 -10.93
C PRO A 90 20.21 -7.47 -9.50
N ARG A 91 19.85 -6.18 -9.33
CA ARG A 91 19.82 -5.48 -8.05
C ARG A 91 18.38 -5.25 -7.60
N VAL A 92 18.10 -5.54 -6.34
CA VAL A 92 16.73 -5.49 -5.78
C VAL A 92 16.13 -4.10 -5.93
N GLN A 93 16.86 -3.03 -5.56
CA GLN A 93 16.31 -1.67 -5.61
C GLN A 93 16.04 -1.20 -7.04
N ALA A 94 16.90 -1.56 -7.99
CA ALA A 94 16.68 -1.24 -9.40
C ALA A 94 15.49 -2.04 -9.96
N LEU A 95 15.32 -3.29 -9.54
CA LEU A 95 14.19 -4.14 -9.92
C LEU A 95 12.88 -3.53 -9.39
N LEU A 96 12.82 -3.17 -8.11
CA LEU A 96 11.65 -2.53 -7.51
C LEU A 96 11.26 -1.25 -8.24
N LYS A 97 12.26 -0.42 -8.59
CA LYS A 97 12.03 0.80 -9.37
C LYS A 97 11.44 0.49 -10.74
N ALA A 98 12.01 -0.45 -11.49
CA ALA A 98 11.47 -0.83 -12.80
C ALA A 98 10.03 -1.38 -12.69
N VAL A 99 9.77 -2.18 -11.66
CA VAL A 99 8.43 -2.71 -11.37
C VAL A 99 7.47 -1.57 -11.03
N GLN A 100 7.91 -0.55 -10.27
CA GLN A 100 7.14 0.66 -10.01
C GLN A 100 6.85 1.45 -11.28
N ASP A 101 7.86 1.75 -12.09
CA ASP A 101 7.73 2.57 -13.30
C ASP A 101 6.77 1.93 -14.34
N ASN A 102 6.58 0.61 -14.30
CA ASN A 102 5.72 -0.11 -15.26
C ASN A 102 4.31 -0.43 -14.74
N PHE A 103 4.14 -0.58 -13.42
CA PHE A 103 2.91 -1.12 -12.84
C PHE A 103 2.27 -0.22 -11.80
N LYS A 104 2.96 0.80 -11.29
CA LYS A 104 2.33 1.78 -10.40
C LYS A 104 1.18 2.44 -11.17
N PRO A 105 -0.05 2.38 -10.66
CA PRO A 105 -1.14 3.15 -11.23
C PRO A 105 -0.81 4.63 -11.13
N GLU A 106 -1.04 5.36 -12.22
CA GLU A 106 -0.87 6.81 -12.25
C GLU A 106 -2.16 7.50 -12.73
N GLY A 107 -2.25 8.80 -12.51
CA GLY A 107 -3.29 9.65 -13.04
C GLY A 107 -4.61 9.68 -12.25
N SER A 108 -5.47 10.60 -12.69
CA SER A 108 -6.75 10.93 -12.04
C SER A 108 -7.75 9.78 -12.08
N GLY A 109 -7.69 8.88 -13.07
CA GLY A 109 -8.59 7.73 -13.18
C GLY A 109 -8.47 6.77 -11.99
N THR A 110 -7.25 6.47 -11.55
CA THR A 110 -7.00 5.65 -10.35
C THR A 110 -7.48 6.35 -9.09
N TYR A 111 -7.21 7.66 -8.97
CA TYR A 111 -7.71 8.43 -7.83
C TYR A 111 -9.24 8.40 -7.76
N VAL A 112 -9.92 8.60 -8.89
CA VAL A 112 -11.39 8.56 -8.99
C VAL A 112 -11.93 7.18 -8.60
N SER A 113 -11.27 6.09 -8.98
CA SER A 113 -11.69 4.74 -8.61
C SER A 113 -11.54 4.48 -7.11
N LEU A 114 -10.42 4.90 -6.50
CA LEU A 114 -10.19 4.86 -5.05
C LEU A 114 -11.21 5.71 -4.30
N GLN A 115 -11.50 6.91 -4.80
CA GLN A 115 -12.50 7.80 -4.23
C GLN A 115 -13.90 7.21 -4.29
N ARG A 116 -14.26 6.56 -5.41
CA ARG A 116 -15.55 5.87 -5.56
C ARG A 116 -15.66 4.69 -4.59
N ARG A 117 -14.60 3.88 -4.45
CA ARG A 117 -14.54 2.80 -3.44
C ARG A 117 -14.72 3.35 -2.04
N TYR A 118 -13.99 4.41 -1.69
CA TYR A 118 -14.09 5.07 -0.39
C TYR A 118 -15.52 5.50 -0.09
N MET A 119 -16.15 6.25 -1.00
CA MET A 119 -17.51 6.78 -0.82
C MET A 119 -18.60 5.69 -0.80
N ALA A 120 -18.29 4.50 -1.30
CA ALA A 120 -19.22 3.36 -1.29
C ALA A 120 -19.13 2.50 -0.02
N LEU A 121 -18.16 2.75 0.88
CA LEU A 121 -17.98 1.98 2.10
C LEU A 121 -19.13 2.20 3.08
N THR A 122 -19.61 1.10 3.66
CA THR A 122 -20.53 1.08 4.80
C THR A 122 -20.10 -0.03 5.76
N ARG A 123 -20.47 0.09 7.04
CA ARG A 123 -20.24 -0.97 8.04
C ARG A 123 -20.87 -2.28 7.60
N ASP A 124 -22.06 -2.22 7.01
CA ASP A 124 -22.77 -3.38 6.47
C ASP A 124 -21.96 -4.12 5.41
N LYS A 125 -21.47 -3.40 4.37
CA LYS A 125 -20.61 -3.99 3.33
C LYS A 125 -19.30 -4.56 3.86
N CYS A 126 -18.78 -4.01 4.96
CA CYS A 126 -17.54 -4.49 5.59
C CYS A 126 -17.78 -5.59 6.63
N GLY A 127 -19.03 -5.89 6.99
CA GLY A 127 -19.42 -6.90 7.98
C GLY A 127 -19.16 -6.52 9.45
N SER A 128 -18.28 -5.55 9.74
CA SER A 128 -18.03 -5.07 11.10
C SER A 128 -17.46 -3.65 11.14
N THR A 129 -17.58 -3.01 12.30
CA THR A 129 -17.00 -1.68 12.59
C THR A 129 -15.47 -1.68 12.48
N GLN A 130 -14.81 -2.74 12.94
CA GLN A 130 -13.35 -2.88 12.84
C GLN A 130 -12.92 -3.01 11.37
N ALA A 131 -13.62 -3.82 10.58
CA ALA A 131 -13.33 -4.01 9.16
C ALA A 131 -13.54 -2.72 8.36
N LEU A 132 -14.60 -1.95 8.65
CA LEU A 132 -14.81 -0.64 8.06
C LEU A 132 -13.62 0.30 8.33
N GLY A 133 -13.18 0.39 9.58
CA GLY A 133 -12.03 1.21 9.94
C GLY A 133 -10.73 0.75 9.24
N ALA A 134 -10.55 -0.55 9.07
CA ALA A 134 -9.41 -1.10 8.33
C ALA A 134 -9.44 -0.73 6.85
N GLU A 135 -10.59 -0.86 6.17
CA GLU A 135 -10.71 -0.49 4.75
C GLU A 135 -10.57 1.02 4.52
N ILE A 136 -11.05 1.87 5.43
CA ILE A 136 -10.82 3.33 5.37
C ILE A 136 -9.32 3.65 5.42
N ARG A 137 -8.59 3.06 6.37
CA ARG A 137 -7.13 3.26 6.48
C ARG A 137 -6.39 2.74 5.26
N LYS A 138 -6.81 1.58 4.73
CA LYS A 138 -6.23 0.98 3.54
C LYS A 138 -6.40 1.87 2.31
N ILE A 139 -7.61 2.36 2.03
CA ILE A 139 -7.83 3.27 0.89
C ILE A 139 -7.07 4.58 1.07
N HIS A 140 -6.96 5.09 2.30
CA HIS A 140 -6.15 6.28 2.57
C HIS A 140 -4.65 6.03 2.26
N ALA A 141 -4.10 4.88 2.67
CA ALA A 141 -2.73 4.51 2.34
C ALA A 141 -2.53 4.31 0.82
N GLU A 142 -3.48 3.68 0.13
CA GLU A 142 -3.48 3.55 -1.34
C GLU A 142 -3.44 4.93 -2.03
N LYS A 143 -4.19 5.92 -1.53
CA LYS A 143 -4.15 7.29 -2.05
C LYS A 143 -2.80 7.98 -1.83
N LEU A 144 -2.20 7.84 -0.64
CA LEU A 144 -0.87 8.43 -0.36
C LEU A 144 0.24 7.80 -1.20
N LEU A 145 0.11 6.51 -1.54
CA LEU A 145 1.03 5.84 -2.46
C LEU A 145 0.87 6.31 -3.91
N LEU A 146 -0.35 6.68 -4.29
CA LEU A 146 -0.62 7.29 -5.59
C LEU A 146 0.00 8.69 -5.65
N ASP A 147 -0.38 9.55 -4.71
CA ASP A 147 0.07 10.93 -4.58
C ASP A 147 0.19 11.33 -3.09
N PRO A 148 1.40 11.66 -2.61
CA PRO A 148 1.63 12.08 -1.22
C PRO A 148 0.80 13.31 -0.80
N ASP A 149 0.43 14.18 -1.74
CA ASP A 149 -0.33 15.40 -1.46
C ASP A 149 -1.84 15.11 -1.28
N CYS A 150 -2.30 13.91 -1.65
CA CYS A 150 -3.69 13.45 -1.48
C CYS A 150 -4.03 13.04 -0.03
N VAL A 151 -3.60 13.84 0.95
CA VAL A 151 -3.85 13.60 2.37
C VAL A 151 -5.31 13.92 2.71
N THR A 152 -6.08 12.90 3.10
CA THR A 152 -7.37 13.11 3.79
C THR A 152 -7.08 13.31 5.26
N SER A 153 -7.63 14.35 5.90
CA SER A 153 -7.36 14.59 7.33
C SER A 153 -7.95 13.48 8.21
N GLU A 154 -7.39 13.30 9.41
CA GLU A 154 -7.95 12.35 10.38
C GLU A 154 -9.39 12.70 10.74
N ILE A 155 -9.68 13.99 10.89
CA ILE A 155 -11.02 14.52 11.16
C ILE A 155 -11.99 14.07 10.05
N GLU A 156 -11.68 14.32 8.78
CA GLU A 156 -12.54 13.90 7.66
C GLU A 156 -12.76 12.39 7.61
N ARG A 157 -11.73 11.58 7.92
CA ARG A 157 -11.86 10.12 7.97
C ARG A 157 -12.74 9.67 9.13
N THR A 158 -12.61 10.29 10.30
CA THR A 158 -13.46 10.01 11.47
C THR A 158 -14.91 10.37 11.18
N PHE A 159 -15.16 11.53 10.57
CA PHE A 159 -16.49 11.93 10.13
C PHE A 159 -17.11 10.91 9.17
N PHE A 160 -16.36 10.52 8.15
CA PHE A 160 -16.82 9.52 7.20
C PHE A 160 -17.10 8.18 7.87
N PHE A 161 -16.21 7.72 8.76
CA PHE A 161 -16.38 6.48 9.51
C PHE A 161 -17.67 6.47 10.30
N VAL A 162 -17.94 7.51 11.10
CA VAL A 162 -19.16 7.62 11.92
C VAL A 162 -20.41 7.63 11.02
N HIS A 163 -20.38 8.34 9.89
CA HIS A 163 -21.47 8.29 8.91
C HIS A 163 -21.69 6.91 8.29
N ALA A 164 -20.60 6.20 7.98
CA ALA A 164 -20.64 4.89 7.34
C ALA A 164 -21.07 3.75 8.29
N LEU A 165 -21.22 4.00 9.60
CA LEU A 165 -21.70 3.00 10.57
C LEU A 165 -23.15 2.55 10.31
N GLY A 166 -23.97 3.39 9.70
CA GLY A 166 -25.37 3.10 9.41
C GLY A 166 -26.34 3.51 10.54
N PRO A 167 -27.65 3.27 10.34
CA PRO A 167 -28.71 3.79 11.20
C PRO A 167 -28.67 3.23 12.63
N GLU A 168 -28.17 2.02 12.83
CA GLU A 168 -28.03 1.40 14.17
C GLU A 168 -27.16 2.23 15.13
N TYR A 169 -26.28 3.07 14.59
CA TYR A 169 -25.34 3.91 15.35
C TYR A 169 -25.75 5.39 15.36
N GLU A 170 -26.99 5.72 14.99
CA GLU A 170 -27.49 7.10 14.89
C GLU A 170 -27.34 7.88 16.20
N SER A 171 -27.75 7.31 17.34
CA SER A 171 -27.62 7.99 18.63
C SER A 171 -26.15 8.25 19.01
N PHE A 172 -25.25 7.31 18.69
CA PHE A 172 -23.82 7.49 18.90
C PHE A 172 -23.26 8.60 18.00
N ARG A 173 -23.63 8.61 16.71
CA ARG A 173 -23.23 9.65 15.76
C ARG A 173 -23.66 11.03 16.24
N ASP A 174 -24.92 11.17 16.65
CA ASP A 174 -25.47 12.46 17.08
C ASP A 174 -24.79 12.94 18.37
N HIS A 175 -24.46 12.04 19.29
CA HIS A 175 -23.68 12.35 20.48
C HIS A 175 -22.28 12.88 20.13
N ILE A 176 -21.56 12.18 19.24
CA ILE A 176 -20.23 12.57 18.79
C ILE A 176 -20.25 13.94 18.09
N PHE A 177 -21.22 14.19 17.22
CA PHE A 177 -21.33 15.49 16.53
C PHE A 177 -21.68 16.65 17.48
N ARG A 178 -22.53 16.41 18.49
CA ARG A 178 -22.80 17.40 19.55
C ARG A 178 -21.56 17.70 20.39
N GLN A 179 -20.76 16.68 20.72
CA GLN A 179 -19.54 16.87 21.51
C GLN A 179 -18.45 17.64 20.77
N MET A 180 -18.36 17.46 19.46
CA MET A 180 -17.36 18.16 18.66
C MET A 180 -17.77 19.59 18.28
N ASP A 181 -18.94 20.09 18.72
CA ASP A 181 -19.53 21.39 18.35
C ASP A 181 -19.60 21.62 16.82
N LEU A 182 -19.75 20.52 16.08
CA LEU A 182 -19.68 20.49 14.63
C LEU A 182 -21.11 20.38 14.09
N SER A 183 -21.68 21.53 13.74
CA SER A 183 -22.92 21.55 12.95
C SER A 183 -22.67 20.87 11.59
N VAL A 184 -23.57 19.97 11.19
CA VAL A 184 -23.53 19.20 9.93
C VAL A 184 -23.28 20.09 8.69
N GLY A 185 -23.54 21.40 8.78
CA GLY A 185 -23.32 22.40 7.74
C GLY A 185 -21.89 22.95 7.56
N GLN A 186 -20.95 22.72 8.48
CA GLN A 186 -19.56 23.23 8.35
C GLN A 186 -18.62 22.26 7.62
N VAL A 187 -18.77 20.94 7.84
CA VAL A 187 -17.93 19.92 7.19
C VAL A 187 -18.30 19.77 5.70
N THR A 188 -19.59 19.84 5.38
CA THR A 188 -20.08 19.78 3.99
C THR A 188 -19.61 20.95 3.12
N ARG A 189 -19.45 22.16 3.68
CA ARG A 189 -18.97 23.34 2.93
C ARG A 189 -17.47 23.33 2.64
N SER A 190 -16.63 22.82 3.55
CA SER A 190 -15.18 22.70 3.32
C SER A 190 -14.86 21.66 2.23
N SER A 191 -15.52 20.50 2.29
CA SER A 191 -15.31 19.41 1.33
C SER A 191 -15.90 19.68 -0.05
N TYR A 192 -16.94 20.53 -0.17
CA TYR A 192 -17.48 20.94 -1.47
C TYR A 192 -16.73 22.12 -2.11
N ARG A 193 -16.19 23.07 -1.33
CA ARG A 193 -15.51 24.25 -1.90
C ARG A 193 -14.17 23.90 -2.56
N ARG A 194 -13.42 22.93 -2.01
CA ARG A 194 -12.24 22.35 -2.70
C ARG A 194 -12.60 21.42 -3.87
N ARG A 195 -13.87 21.03 -4.01
CA ARG A 195 -14.35 20.08 -5.03
C ARG A 195 -14.68 20.74 -6.37
N THR A 196 -14.95 22.04 -6.39
CA THR A 196 -15.23 22.80 -7.62
C THR A 196 -13.97 23.39 -8.26
N GLU A 197 -12.89 23.60 -7.51
CA GLU A 197 -11.65 24.18 -8.05
C GLU A 197 -10.78 23.14 -8.79
N LEU A 198 -10.91 21.84 -8.48
CA LEU A 198 -10.16 20.76 -9.13
C LEU A 198 -10.89 20.10 -10.32
N LEU A 199 -12.14 20.46 -10.60
CA LEU A 199 -12.92 19.94 -11.74
C LEU A 199 -13.07 20.96 -12.89
N VAL A 200 -12.54 22.18 -12.72
CA VAL A 200 -12.62 23.27 -13.71
C VAL A 200 -11.21 23.81 -14.05
N GLY A 201 -10.15 23.10 -13.66
CA GLY A 201 -8.76 23.39 -14.01
C GLY A 201 -8.22 22.41 -15.04
#